data_AF-Q9RTA5-F1
#
_entry.id   AF-Q9RTA5-F1
#
_cell.length_a   1.000
_cell.length_b   1.000
_cell.length_c   1.000
_cell.angle_alpha   90.00
_cell.angle_beta   90.00
_cell.angle_gamma   90.00
#
_symmetry.space_group_name_H-M   'P 1'
#
loop_
_entity.id
_entity.type
_entity.pdbx_description
1 polymer ?
#
loop_
_entity_poly.entity_id
_entity_poly.type
_entity_poly.pdbx_seq_one_letter_code
_entity_poly.pdbx_strand_id
1 'polypeptide(L)' 'MAETPVRLPARRFVMTLSNLADFDALQLLLLLAQGKRTGVLRVQRPDALFRCWLEEGRVRRVSLQHLRGGLSDRDLEGA' A
#
# COMPACT_ATOMS: atom_id res chain seq x y z
N MET A 1 -19.26 -10.03 17.87
CA MET A 1 -18.93 -10.53 16.51
C MET A 1 -17.41 -10.51 16.38
N ALA A 2 -16.78 -11.68 16.50
CA ALA A 2 -15.32 -11.80 16.54
C ALA A 2 -14.76 -11.72 15.11
N GLU A 3 -13.86 -10.78 14.86
CA GLU A 3 -13.13 -10.67 13.60
C GLU A 3 -12.18 -11.87 13.47
N THR A 4 -12.47 -12.76 12.52
CA THR A 4 -11.65 -13.96 12.26
C THR A 4 -10.26 -13.53 11.78
N PRO A 5 -9.16 -13.84 12.50
CA PRO A 5 -7.82 -13.53 12.03
C PRO A 5 -7.53 -14.37 10.79
N VAL A 6 -7.42 -13.70 9.64
CA VAL A 6 -7.12 -14.33 8.35
C VAL A 6 -5.77 -15.04 8.47
N ARG A 7 -5.77 -16.38 8.47
CA ARG A 7 -4.53 -17.15 8.51
C ARG A 7 -3.70 -16.82 7.27
N LEU A 8 -2.52 -16.26 7.48
CA LEU A 8 -1.61 -15.82 6.43
C LEU A 8 -0.71 -16.99 5.99
N PRO A 9 -0.72 -17.44 4.72
CA PRO A 9 0.25 -18.43 4.23
C PRO A 9 1.67 -17.86 4.24
N ALA A 10 2.65 -18.77 4.41
CA ALA A 10 4.01 -18.56 4.91
C ALA A 10 4.99 -17.67 4.10
N ARG A 11 4.51 -16.85 3.15
CA ARG A 11 5.35 -15.90 2.41
C ARG A 11 4.59 -14.62 2.07
N ARG A 12 3.94 -13.99 3.05
CA ARG A 12 3.33 -12.67 2.87
C ARG A 12 4.36 -11.59 3.16
N PHE A 13 4.72 -10.85 2.12
CA PHE A 13 5.52 -9.65 2.21
C PHE A 13 4.61 -8.43 2.47
N VAL A 14 5.04 -7.56 3.37
CA VAL A 14 4.43 -6.25 3.63
C VAL A 14 5.50 -5.20 3.40
N MET A 15 5.34 -4.40 2.35
CA MET A 15 6.20 -3.25 2.06
C MET A 15 5.48 -1.99 2.51
N THR A 16 6.20 -1.11 3.20
CA THR A 16 5.72 0.23 3.55
C THR A 16 6.65 1.24 2.88
N LEU A 17 6.07 2.14 2.09
CA LEU A 17 6.79 3.25 1.45
C LEU A 17 6.26 4.56 2.00
N SER A 18 7.17 5.41 2.49
CA SER A 18 6.87 6.67 3.17
C SER A 18 6.96 7.90 2.27
N ASN A 19 7.64 7.79 1.12
CA ASN A 19 7.80 8.86 0.15
C ASN A 19 7.69 8.29 -1.28
N LEU A 20 6.89 8.94 -2.12
CA LEU A 20 6.60 8.55 -3.50
C LEU A 20 6.92 9.66 -4.52
N ALA A 21 7.65 10.71 -4.15
CA ALA A 21 7.93 11.83 -5.05
C ALA A 21 8.59 11.38 -6.37
N ASP A 22 9.48 10.38 -6.30
CA ASP A 22 10.20 9.81 -7.45
C ASP A 22 9.90 8.33 -7.71
N PHE A 23 8.98 7.73 -6.95
CA PHE A 23 8.74 6.28 -6.97
C PHE A 23 7.50 5.92 -7.77
N ASP A 24 7.69 5.21 -8.88
CA ASP A 24 6.58 4.68 -9.67
C ASP A 24 6.00 3.41 -9.00
N ALA A 25 4.85 3.58 -8.37
CA ALA A 25 4.10 2.48 -7.76
C ALA A 25 3.72 1.39 -8.78
N LEU A 26 3.54 1.74 -10.06
CA LEU A 26 3.27 0.78 -11.13
C LEU A 26 4.51 -0.07 -11.40
N GLN A 27 5.70 0.51 -11.41
CA GLN A 27 6.95 -0.22 -11.60
C GLN A 27 7.21 -1.21 -10.45
N LEU A 28 6.90 -0.83 -9.20
CA LEU A 28 6.95 -1.78 -8.08
C LEU A 28 5.94 -2.92 -8.26
N LEU A 29 4.70 -2.59 -8.63
CA LEU A 29 3.68 -3.61 -8.87
C LEU A 29 4.11 -4.59 -9.97
N LEU A 30 4.73 -4.09 -11.03
CA LEU A 30 5.30 -4.91 -12.10
C LEU A 30 6.40 -5.83 -11.57
N LEU A 31 7.34 -5.33 -10.76
CA LEU A 31 8.40 -6.15 -10.15
C LEU A 31 7.82 -7.25 -9.24
N LEU A 32 6.82 -6.90 -8.42
CA LEU A 32 6.14 -7.86 -7.56
C LEU A 32 5.35 -8.90 -8.37
N ALA A 33 4.74 -8.48 -9.48
CA ALA A 33 4.02 -9.35 -10.41
C ALA A 33 4.96 -10.35 -11.11
N GLN A 34 6.10 -9.88 -11.62
CA GLN A 34 7.12 -10.73 -12.23
C GLN A 34 7.64 -11.79 -11.25
N GLY A 35 7.85 -11.40 -9.99
CA GLY A 35 8.24 -12.32 -8.92
C GLY A 35 7.11 -13.23 -8.41
N LYS A 36 5.93 -13.23 -9.04
CA LYS A 36 4.71 -13.95 -8.63
C LYS A 36 4.40 -13.79 -7.14
N ARG A 37 4.62 -12.58 -6.60
CA ARG A 37 4.49 -12.34 -5.16
C ARG A 37 3.02 -12.41 -4.74
N THR A 38 2.80 -13.00 -3.57
CA THR A 38 1.51 -13.04 -2.89
C THR A 38 1.63 -12.26 -1.59
N GLY A 39 0.77 -11.26 -1.39
CA GLY A 39 0.94 -10.33 -0.27
C GLY A 39 0.06 -9.09 -0.37
N VAL A 40 0.33 -8.12 0.50
CA VAL A 40 -0.36 -6.83 0.48
C VAL A 40 0.70 -5.73 0.35
N LEU A 41 0.65 -4.99 -0.76
CA LEU A 41 1.39 -3.75 -0.91
C LEU A 41 0.62 -2.64 -0.18
N ARG A 42 1.29 -1.97 0.75
CA ARG A 42 0.72 -0.86 1.53
C ARG A 42 1.54 0.40 1.27
N VAL A 43 0.87 1.45 0.83
CA VAL A 43 1.47 2.77 0.64
C VAL A 43 0.76 3.73 1.57
N GLN A 44 1.53 4.40 2.43
CA GLN A 44 0.99 5.34 3.40
C GLN A 44 1.48 6.74 3.08
N ARG A 45 0.53 7.63 2.81
CA ARG A 45 0.71 9.08 2.71
C ARG A 45 0.07 9.77 3.93
N PRO A 46 0.39 11.04 4.19
CA PRO A 46 -0.20 11.78 5.31
C PRO A 46 -1.73 11.81 5.29
N ASP A 47 -2.32 11.93 4.10
CA ASP A 47 -3.76 12.09 3.85
C ASP A 47 -4.43 10.83 3.28
N ALA A 48 -3.66 9.78 2.98
CA ALA A 48 -4.20 8.62 2.27
C ALA A 48 -3.45 7.32 2.58
N LEU A 49 -4.21 6.23 2.62
CA LEU A 49 -3.72 4.86 2.71
C LEU A 49 -4.17 4.07 1.50
N PHE A 50 -3.21 3.58 0.73
CA PHE A 50 -3.44 2.67 -0.39
C PHE A 50 -3.03 1.25 -0.02
N ARG A 51 -3.87 0.28 -0.37
CA ARG A 51 -3.64 -1.16 -0.18
C ARG A 51 -3.93 -1.90 -1.47
N CYS A 52 -2.99 -2.75 -1.90
CA CYS A 52 -3.15 -3.62 -3.06
C CYS A 52 -2.84 -5.06 -2.66
N TRP A 53 -3.81 -5.96 -2.82
CA TRP A 53 -3.65 -7.39 -2.56
C TRP A 53 -3.19 -8.09 -3.83
N LEU A 54 -2.06 -8.78 -3.73
CA LEU A 54 -1.43 -9.54 -4.79
C LEU A 54 -1.54 -11.04 -4.48
N GLU A 55 -1.84 -11.83 -5.49
CA GLU A 55 -1.82 -13.28 -5.43
C GLU A 55 -1.21 -13.83 -6.72
N GLU A 56 -0.10 -14.55 -6.59
CA GLU A 56 0.69 -15.08 -7.71
C GLU A 56 1.02 -14.03 -8.77
N GLY A 57 1.28 -12.79 -8.32
CA GLY A 57 1.57 -11.65 -9.18
C GLY A 57 0.36 -11.00 -9.85
N ARG A 58 -0.87 -11.39 -9.50
CA ARG A 58 -2.10 -10.76 -9.98
C ARG A 58 -2.70 -9.87 -8.89
N VAL A 59 -3.15 -8.68 -9.29
CA VAL A 59 -3.93 -7.81 -8.40
C VAL A 59 -5.32 -8.42 -8.21
N ARG A 60 -5.67 -8.70 -6.95
CA ARG A 60 -6.99 -9.24 -6.57
C ARG A 60 -7.92 -8.18 -6.04
N ARG A 61 -7.36 -7.20 -5.33
CA ARG A 61 -8.13 -6.12 -4.72
C ARG A 61 -7.27 -4.88 -4.60
N VAL A 62 -7.91 -3.73 -4.70
CA VAL A 62 -7.34 -2.43 -4.38
C VAL A 62 -8.27 -1.71 -3.43
N SER A 63 -7.71 -0.99 -2.46
CA SER A 63 -8.43 -0.10 -1.56
C SER A 63 -7.64 1.18 -1.40
N LEU A 64 -8.32 2.30 -1.58
CA LEU A 64 -7.84 3.62 -1.26
C LEU A 64 -8.72 4.16 -0.13
N GLN A 65 -8.09 4.61 0.95
CA GLN A 65 -8.75 5.23 2.08
C GLN A 65 -8.14 6.60 2.29
N HIS A 66 -8.97 7.64 2.21
CA HIS A 66 -8.54 8.99 2.59
C HIS A 66 -8.53 9.07 4.12
N LEU A 67 -7.40 9.45 4.70
CA LEU A 67 -7.22 9.69 6.12
C LEU A 67 -7.53 11.17 6.35
N ARG A 68 -8.71 11.48 6.92
CA ARG A 68 -9.00 12.85 7.37
C ARG A 68 -7.98 13.23 8.44
N GLY A 69 -7.14 14.23 8.17
CA GLY A 69 -6.11 14.73 9.08
C GLY A 69 -4.74 14.98 8.46
N GLY A 70 -4.55 14.74 7.15
CA GLY A 70 -3.33 15.16 6.47
C GLY A 70 -3.29 16.68 6.37
N LEU A 71 -2.45 17.33 7.17
CA LEU A 71 -2.01 18.70 6.91
C LEU A 71 -1.61 18.78 5.44
N SER A 72 -2.25 19.69 4.71
CA SER A 72 -1.92 19.90 3.32
C SER A 72 -0.48 20.44 3.28
N ASP A 73 0.25 20.19 2.20
CA ASP A 73 1.59 20.76 1.98
C ASP A 73 1.61 22.30 2.18
N ARG A 74 0.46 22.95 1.96
CA ARG A 74 0.19 24.37 2.25
C ARG A 74 0.28 24.80 3.72
N ASP A 75 0.23 23.87 4.67
CA ASP A 75 0.31 24.17 6.10
C ASP A 75 1.77 24.23 6.60
N LEU A 76 2.75 23.85 5.77
CA LEU A 76 4.19 23.83 6.13
C LEU A 76 4.99 25.03 5.60
N GLU A 77 4.42 25.90 4.75
CA GLU A 77 5.12 27.07 4.17
C GLU A 77 4.83 28.39 4.91
N GLY A 78 4.36 28.33 6.16
CA GLY A 78 4.01 29.51 6.95
C GLY A 78 4.28 29.35 8.44
N ALA A 79 5.56 29.29 8.82
CA ALA A 79 6.03 29.51 10.19
C ALA A 79 7.33 30.33 10.17
#